data_AF-A0A756I7I4-F1
#
_entry.id   AF-A0A756I7I4-F1
#
_cell.length_a   1.000
_cell.length_b   1.000
_cell.length_c   1.000
_cell.angle_alpha   90.00
_cell.angle_beta   90.00
_cell.angle_gamma   90.00
#
_symmetry.space_group_name_H-M   'P 1'
#
loop_
_entity.id
_entity.type
_entity.pdbx_description
1 polymer ?
#
loop_
_entity_poly.entity_id
_entity_poly.type
_entity_poly.pdbx_seq_one_letter_code
_entity_poly.pdbx_strand_id
1 'polypeptide(L)'
;MPTVRHDLDPDAPWKQITSGKEAQPVLIQVTSGGLLFCESATLPANDAAAHHMPAGPQSFISVSAPDVIWGKGSRELSDSVIVVTGSDII
;
A
#
# COMPACT_ATOMS: atom_id res chain seq x y z
N MET A 1 3.55 2.69 -17.00
CA MET A 1 4.30 1.67 -16.20
C MET A 1 3.43 0.41 -16.05
N PRO A 2 3.99 -0.81 -15.86
CA PRO A 2 3.17 -1.99 -15.60
C PRO A 2 2.64 -1.98 -14.18
N THR A 3 1.47 -2.58 -14.00
CA THR A 3 0.90 -2.90 -12.69
C THR A 3 1.90 -3.68 -11.84
N VAL A 4 2.16 -3.22 -10.60
CA VAL A 4 3.00 -3.93 -9.64
C VAL A 4 2.12 -4.64 -8.62
N ARG A 5 2.44 -5.90 -8.33
CA ARG A 5 1.76 -6.69 -7.30
C ARG A 5 2.64 -6.82 -6.06
N HIS A 6 2.04 -6.63 -4.89
CA HIS A 6 2.66 -6.93 -3.61
C HIS A 6 1.77 -7.87 -2.80
N ASP A 7 2.31 -9.04 -2.46
CA ASP A 7 1.73 -9.91 -1.44
C ASP A 7 2.31 -9.47 -0.08
N LEU A 8 1.43 -9.23 0.90
CA LEU A 8 1.76 -8.76 2.23
C LEU A 8 1.32 -9.75 3.30
N ASP A 9 2.30 -10.22 4.07
CA ASP A 9 2.12 -11.06 5.24
C ASP A 9 1.89 -10.18 6.49
N PRO A 10 0.86 -10.44 7.31
CA PRO A 10 0.62 -9.74 8.57
C PRO A 10 1.73 -9.85 9.61
N ASP A 11 2.62 -10.83 9.50
CA ASP A 11 3.74 -11.04 10.41
C ASP A 11 5.06 -10.48 9.87
N ALA A 12 5.08 -10.08 8.59
CA ALA A 12 6.23 -9.41 8.00
C ALA A 12 6.36 -7.95 8.48
N PRO A 13 7.58 -7.37 8.38
CA PRO A 13 7.78 -5.94 8.54
C PRO A 13 6.96 -5.13 7.51
N TRP A 14 6.81 -3.84 7.79
CA TRP A 14 6.24 -2.87 6.84
C TRP A 14 6.96 -2.93 5.49
N LYS A 15 6.18 -2.95 4.41
CA LYS A 15 6.67 -2.89 3.04
C LYS A 15 6.37 -1.53 2.43
N GLN A 16 7.36 -0.91 1.82
CA GLN A 16 7.16 0.32 1.07
C GLN A 16 6.37 0.01 -0.21
N ILE A 17 5.21 0.66 -0.38
CA ILE A 17 4.32 0.47 -1.54
C ILE A 17 4.53 1.57 -2.57
N THR A 18 4.76 2.82 -2.13
CA THR A 18 5.13 3.95 -3.00
C THR A 18 6.48 4.53 -2.59
N SER A 19 7.16 5.15 -3.54
CA SER A 19 8.49 5.74 -3.38
C SER A 19 8.49 7.21 -2.95
N GLY A 20 7.36 7.91 -3.08
CA GLY A 20 7.25 9.37 -2.86
C GLY A 20 7.89 10.18 -3.98
N LYS A 21 8.20 9.55 -5.12
CA LYS A 21 8.85 10.14 -6.29
C LYS A 21 8.09 9.84 -7.59
N GLU A 22 6.83 9.43 -7.45
CA GLU A 22 5.94 9.13 -8.56
C GLU A 22 5.74 10.38 -9.44
N ALA A 23 5.94 10.24 -10.74
CA ALA A 23 5.78 11.35 -11.68
C ALA A 23 4.31 11.78 -11.85
N GLN A 24 3.38 10.86 -11.61
CA GLN A 24 1.93 11.07 -11.66
C GLN A 24 1.26 10.34 -10.49
N PRO A 25 0.03 10.72 -10.11
CA PRO A 25 -0.70 10.02 -9.08
C PRO A 25 -0.82 8.52 -9.38
N VAL A 26 -0.58 7.71 -8.37
CA VAL A 26 -0.72 6.25 -8.43
C VAL A 26 -1.98 5.81 -7.72
N LEU A 27 -2.56 4.72 -8.19
CA LEU A 27 -3.72 4.09 -7.57
C LEU A 27 -3.29 2.76 -6.95
N ILE A 28 -3.53 2.63 -5.66
CA ILE A 28 -3.32 1.40 -4.91
C ILE A 28 -4.68 0.75 -4.71
N GLN A 29 -4.84 -0.50 -5.14
CA GLN A 29 -6.04 -1.30 -4.93
C GLN A 29 -5.72 -2.50 -4.05
N VAL A 30 -6.56 -2.76 -3.03
CA VAL A 30 -6.50 -4.00 -2.25
C VAL A 30 -7.49 -5.00 -2.83
N THR A 31 -6.95 -6.09 -3.39
CA THR A 31 -7.73 -7.06 -4.17
C THR A 31 -8.11 -8.31 -3.39
N SER A 32 -7.41 -8.61 -2.29
CA SER A 32 -7.78 -9.65 -1.33
C SER A 32 -7.29 -9.30 0.07
N GLY A 33 -7.95 -9.88 1.07
CA GLY A 33 -7.60 -9.71 2.48
C GLY A 33 -7.95 -8.33 3.04
N GLY A 34 -7.00 -7.71 3.75
CA GLY A 34 -7.12 -6.32 4.19
C GLY A 34 -5.79 -5.69 4.60
N LEU A 35 -5.59 -4.44 4.17
CA LEU A 35 -4.35 -3.70 4.33
C LEU A 35 -4.33 -2.87 5.60
N LEU A 36 -3.24 -2.95 6.36
CA LEU A 36 -2.83 -1.90 7.28
C LEU A 36 -1.86 -0.97 6.56
N PHE A 37 -2.16 0.33 6.50
CA PHE A 37 -1.27 1.28 5.86
C PHE A 37 -1.11 2.58 6.65
N CYS A 38 0.03 3.23 6.43
CA CYS A 38 0.29 4.57 6.93
C CYS A 38 1.16 5.33 5.94
N GLU A 39 1.07 6.65 5.99
CA GLU A 39 1.97 7.53 5.26
C GLU A 39 3.15 7.91 6.15
N SER A 40 4.38 7.72 5.67
CA SER A 40 5.59 8.04 6.42
C SER A 40 6.80 8.16 5.51
N ALA A 41 7.60 9.21 5.70
CA ALA A 41 8.85 9.42 4.97
C ALA A 41 9.93 8.35 5.27
N THR A 42 9.80 7.64 6.40
CA THR A 42 10.75 6.61 6.85
C THR A 42 10.02 5.32 7.23
N LEU A 43 10.73 4.19 7.24
CA LEU A 43 10.21 2.92 7.73
C LEU A 43 9.51 3.09 9.09
N PRO A 44 8.20 2.78 9.21
CA PRO A 44 7.48 2.89 10.46
C PRO A 44 7.95 1.87 11.49
N ALA A 45 7.73 2.17 12.78
CA ALA A 45 7.84 1.19 13.85
C ALA A 45 6.83 0.05 13.63
N ASN A 46 7.14 -1.17 14.09
CA ASN A 46 6.29 -2.34 13.86
C ASN A 46 4.87 -2.21 14.43
N ASP A 47 4.69 -1.38 15.46
CA ASP A 47 3.44 -1.10 16.18
C ASP A 47 2.89 0.31 15.87
N ALA A 48 3.38 0.96 14.80
CA ALA A 48 2.89 2.26 14.38
C ALA A 48 1.38 2.24 14.13
N ALA A 49 0.69 3.33 14.47
CA ALA A 49 -0.72 3.51 14.18
C ALA A 49 -0.96 3.41 12.67
N ALA A 50 -2.03 2.69 12.29
CA ALA A 50 -2.30 2.36 10.90
C ALA A 50 -3.78 2.57 10.56
N HIS A 51 -4.04 2.94 9.31
CA HIS A 51 -5.36 2.86 8.71
C HIS A 51 -5.64 1.44 8.25
N HIS A 52 -6.89 1.00 8.42
CA HIS A 52 -7.35 -0.32 8.01
C HIS A 52 -8.18 -0.18 6.73
N MET A 53 -7.85 -0.95 5.70
CA MET A 53 -8.61 -0.99 4.46
C MET A 53 -8.89 -2.45 4.03
N PRO A 54 -10.13 -2.94 4.14
CA PRO A 54 -10.49 -4.26 3.64
C PRO A 54 -10.46 -4.29 2.10
N ALA A 55 -10.29 -5.48 1.52
CA ALA A 55 -10.44 -5.65 0.08
C ALA A 55 -11.88 -5.38 -0.39
N GLY A 56 -12.03 -4.88 -1.61
CA GLY A 56 -13.36 -4.63 -2.17
C GLY A 56 -13.37 -3.77 -3.44
N PRO A 57 -14.54 -3.65 -4.10
CA PRO A 57 -14.69 -2.91 -5.36
C PRO A 57 -14.45 -1.41 -5.25
N GLN A 58 -14.34 -0.87 -4.02
CA GLN A 58 -14.10 0.55 -3.74
C GLN A 58 -12.84 0.76 -2.87
N SER A 59 -12.02 -0.28 -2.69
CA SER A 59 -10.86 -0.26 -1.82
C SER A 59 -9.63 0.26 -2.54
N PHE A 60 -9.64 1.58 -2.78
CA PHE A 60 -8.57 2.29 -3.49
C PHE A 60 -7.98 3.42 -2.66
N ILE A 61 -6.67 3.63 -2.80
CA ILE A 61 -5.96 4.78 -2.28
C ILE A 61 -5.31 5.49 -3.47
N SER A 62 -5.66 6.76 -3.67
CA SER A 62 -4.95 7.63 -4.61
C SER A 62 -3.80 8.30 -3.88
N VAL A 63 -2.59 8.17 -4.41
CA VAL A 63 -1.36 8.69 -3.79
C VAL A 63 -0.63 9.56 -4.80
N SER A 64 -0.15 10.72 -4.36
CA SER A 64 0.67 11.62 -5.16
C SER A 64 2.03 11.80 -4.50
N ALA A 65 3.09 12.02 -5.28
CA ALA A 65 4.34 12.48 -4.69
C ALA A 65 4.11 13.80 -3.93
N PRO A 66 4.76 14.01 -2.76
CA PRO A 66 5.87 13.24 -2.21
C PRO A 66 5.47 12.07 -1.28
N ASP A 67 4.20 11.66 -1.26
CA ASP A 67 3.65 10.78 -0.24
C ASP A 67 4.19 9.35 -0.36
N VAL A 68 4.67 8.80 0.76
CA VAL A 68 5.22 7.44 0.86
C VAL A 68 4.28 6.57 1.68
N ILE A 69 3.64 5.62 1.02
CA ILE A 69 2.76 4.64 1.66
C ILE A 69 3.55 3.40 2.03
N TRP A 70 3.44 3.03 3.30
CA TRP A 70 3.89 1.74 3.82
C TRP A 70 2.67 0.85 4.07
N GLY A 71 2.77 -0.42 3.69
CA GLY A 71 1.71 -1.40 3.81
C GLY A 71 2.15 -2.64 4.57
N LYS A 72 1.22 -3.23 5.32
CA LYS A 72 1.35 -4.51 6.01
C LYS A 72 0.04 -5.30 5.90
N GLY A 73 0.10 -6.63 5.83
CA GLY A 73 -1.11 -7.46 5.84
C GLY A 73 -1.87 -7.33 7.16
N SER A 74 -3.19 -7.50 7.17
CA SER A 74 -3.99 -7.54 8.39
C SER A 74 -4.38 -8.96 8.77
N ARG A 75 -4.03 -9.38 10.00
CA ARG A 75 -4.48 -10.67 10.56
C ARG A 75 -6.00 -10.76 10.69
N GLU A 76 -6.67 -9.62 10.91
CA GLU A 76 -8.12 -9.56 11.04
C GLU A 76 -8.84 -9.85 9.73
N LEU A 77 -8.15 -9.67 8.59
CA LEU A 77 -8.74 -9.70 7.27
C LEU A 77 -8.08 -10.70 6.32
N SER A 78 -7.05 -11.44 6.74
CA SER A 78 -6.16 -12.35 5.97
C SER A 78 -5.04 -11.67 5.15
N ASP A 79 -4.10 -12.48 4.67
CA ASP A 79 -3.00 -12.05 3.80
C ASP A 79 -3.49 -11.20 2.64
N SER A 80 -2.77 -10.10 2.39
CA SER A 80 -3.28 -9.05 1.52
C SER A 80 -2.53 -8.98 0.22
N VAL A 81 -3.28 -8.85 -0.87
CA VAL A 81 -2.72 -8.64 -2.20
C VAL A 81 -3.02 -7.22 -2.63
N ILE A 82 -1.96 -6.43 -2.75
CA ILE A 82 -2.00 -5.08 -3.27
C ILE A 82 -1.62 -5.08 -4.73
N VAL A 83 -2.39 -4.32 -5.50
CA VAL A 83 -2.14 -4.01 -6.89
C VAL A 83 -1.90 -2.50 -7.00
N VAL A 84 -0.75 -2.09 -7.51
CA VAL A 84 -0.38 -0.69 -7.72
C VAL A 84 -0.33 -0.41 -9.22
N THR A 85 -1.11 0.58 -9.67
CA THR A 85 -1.10 1.05 -11.06
C THR A 85 -0.60 2.50 -11.11
N GLY A 86 0.32 2.78 -12.04
CA GLY A 86 0.85 4.12 -12.26
C GLY A 86 0.83 4.51 -13.73
N SER A 87 0.55 5.79 -14.00
CA SER A 87 0.80 6.47 -15.27
C SER A 87 2.20 7.10 -15.27
N ASP A 88 2.79 7.23 -16.47
CA ASP A 88 4.23 6.99 -16.72
C ASP A 88 5.28 7.80 -15.93
N ILE A 89 6.39 7.09 -15.67
CA ILE A 89 7.72 7.64 -15.33
C ILE A 89 8.23 8.46 -16.51
N ILE A 90 8.80 9.64 -16.23
CA ILE A 90 9.83 10.28 -17.08
C ILE A 90 11.18 10.06 -16.41
#